data_AF-A0A0K6GD00-F1
#
_entry.id   AF-A0A0K6GD00-F1
#
_cell.length_a   1.000
_cell.length_b   1.000
_cell.length_c   1.000
_cell.angle_alpha   90.00
_cell.angle_beta   90.00
_cell.angle_gamma   90.00
#
_symmetry.space_group_name_H-M   'P 1'
#
loop_
_entity.id
_entity.type
_entity.pdbx_description
1 polymer ?
#
loop_
_entity_poly.entity_id
_entity_poly.type
_entity_poly.pdbx_seq_one_letter_code
_entity_poly.pdbx_strand_id
1 'polypeptide(L)'
;MQVHLMSKYHPQTRLGDAESRQIRRIWARIMYGALIPFFPPLGGLHSIDETTVPELNTAEHFISTWCEQALFELDPLYRRLFLSDALIFLGLAFHINGKGLDSYLGQLHFSQLVAHREDLMIIDPGTGCSSSVMSCFIDFYQRKSSNIIQRVLQAIQHVVFEDLTVEPNALVNLLELVGLVPQSWALDLFKRSPLTTQKDVDLGLFFKILYKALENTQIKNLKPSSLYGFDGGGLLGQWILILRICRIMVLVGDNISLSLSARDKVRLNVSSALVESWGHQPLCEKLIHASSWTEFQRLIIHCPLNRGLDQLIHLFHCKDSSDVRPRPGELVSLVVYNSLSELKQRLSSAGFIQSLKAPSHQAELYSPPGSSPGPSINKTDASELENDSDFEDRDTTNLMHIDREPIQSARNLTMDEIESGRKILLTYRKYMLRKQRRERLAIRMIWRCYSRYLRRRNASRSPADEAFAQYQHEYKKDIKMTKGPESLLPSFYRHKAIVLGCMPHVAGCLRGLEHMNQLQKSTNRRRLQSARHDELQAIQASMHACSAFTVKLRNLLLAIEPGSTELQDLRALQRHVRDLDGVYREMEQEFGQDGISVSLKQHRTLGIGIILAQSS
;
A
#
# COMPACT_ATOMS: atom_id res chain seq x y z
N MET A 1 13.01 12.50 22.30
CA MET A 1 13.52 13.90 22.21
C MET A 1 12.51 14.90 21.64
N GLN A 2 11.91 14.68 20.46
CA GLN A 2 10.99 15.67 19.86
C GLN A 2 9.72 15.92 20.69
N VAL A 3 9.09 14.86 21.21
CA VAL A 3 7.95 14.96 22.14
C VAL A 3 8.31 15.76 23.39
N HIS A 4 9.53 15.57 23.92
CA HIS A 4 10.04 16.32 25.08
C HIS A 4 10.29 17.81 24.77
N LEU A 5 10.78 18.13 23.58
CA LEU A 5 10.93 19.52 23.15
C LEU A 5 9.57 20.19 22.95
N MET A 6 8.58 19.44 22.50
CA MET A 6 7.20 19.90 22.36
C MET A 6 6.50 20.12 23.71
N SER A 7 6.69 19.23 24.68
CA SER A 7 6.10 19.40 26.02
C SER A 7 6.68 20.62 26.75
N LYS A 8 7.94 20.95 26.48
CA LYS A 8 8.60 22.16 27.02
C LYS A 8 8.22 23.46 26.30
N TYR A 9 7.62 23.37 25.11
CA TYR A 9 7.18 24.54 24.36
C TYR A 9 5.78 24.95 24.85
N HIS A 10 5.72 25.71 25.95
CA HIS A 10 4.47 26.33 26.38
C HIS A 10 4.26 27.65 25.63
N PRO A 11 3.25 27.75 24.75
CA PRO A 11 2.92 29.01 24.12
C PRO A 11 2.43 30.02 25.18
N GLN A 12 3.02 31.22 25.18
CA GLN A 12 2.61 32.31 26.08
C GLN A 12 1.35 33.04 25.58
N THR A 13 0.79 32.67 24.42
CA THR A 13 -0.34 33.35 23.78
C THR A 13 -1.43 32.37 23.33
N ARG A 14 -2.70 32.80 23.34
CA ARG A 14 -3.86 31.99 22.88
C ARG A 14 -3.73 31.51 21.42
N LEU A 15 -3.09 32.31 20.55
CA LEU A 15 -2.78 31.91 19.17
C LEU A 15 -1.82 30.70 19.16
N GLY A 16 -0.84 30.70 20.06
CA GLY A 16 0.05 29.57 20.25
C GLY A 16 -0.65 28.31 20.79
N ASP A 17 -1.76 28.41 21.54
CA ASP A 17 -2.52 27.23 21.98
C ASP A 17 -3.21 26.50 20.81
N ALA A 18 -3.72 27.24 19.84
CA ALA A 18 -4.33 26.64 18.64
C ALA A 18 -3.28 25.93 17.78
N GLU A 19 -2.14 26.57 17.57
CA GLU A 19 -1.00 26.00 16.86
C GLU A 19 -0.43 24.79 17.60
N SER A 20 -0.22 24.87 18.91
CA SER A 20 0.25 23.77 19.74
C SER A 20 -0.69 22.57 19.63
N ARG A 21 -2.01 22.77 19.77
CA ARG A 21 -3.00 21.71 19.56
C ARG A 21 -2.98 21.13 18.14
N GLN A 22 -2.69 21.93 17.11
CA GLN A 22 -2.54 21.43 15.75
C GLN A 22 -1.28 20.58 15.59
N ILE A 23 -0.14 21.06 16.09
CA ILE A 23 1.11 20.33 16.04
C ILE A 23 1.00 19.02 16.84
N ARG A 24 0.34 19.04 18.01
CA ARG A 24 0.06 17.85 18.80
C ARG A 24 -0.65 16.77 17.99
N ARG A 25 -1.71 17.14 17.29
CA ARG A 25 -2.47 16.23 16.43
C ARG A 25 -1.64 15.65 15.30
N ILE A 26 -0.86 16.50 14.61
CA ILE A 26 0.00 16.05 13.51
C ILE A 26 0.98 14.99 14.00
N TRP A 27 1.64 15.25 15.13
CA TRP A 27 2.56 14.27 15.72
C TRP A 27 1.88 13.03 16.24
N ALA A 28 0.68 13.14 16.83
CA ALA A 28 -0.07 11.99 17.30
C ALA A 28 -0.40 11.06 16.14
N ARG A 29 -0.82 11.61 14.99
CA ARG A 29 -1.07 10.82 13.77
C ARG A 29 0.20 10.18 13.21
N ILE A 30 1.30 10.91 13.18
CA ILE A 30 2.60 10.38 12.74
C ILE A 30 3.04 9.22 13.65
N MET A 31 2.97 9.41 14.97
CA MET A 31 3.34 8.38 15.94
C MET A 31 2.40 7.20 15.87
N TYR A 32 1.09 7.43 15.75
CA TYR A 32 0.11 6.36 15.60
C TYR A 32 0.36 5.55 14.34
N GLY A 33 0.59 6.20 13.20
CA GLY A 33 0.93 5.52 11.96
C GLY A 33 2.29 4.80 11.98
N ALA A 34 3.23 5.23 12.82
CA ALA A 34 4.54 4.60 12.96
C ALA A 34 4.51 3.41 13.94
N LEU A 35 3.81 3.54 15.08
CA LEU A 35 3.75 2.54 16.14
C LEU A 35 2.64 1.50 15.90
N ILE A 36 1.60 1.88 15.17
CA ILE A 36 0.42 1.07 14.83
C ILE A 36 0.18 1.21 13.32
N PRO A 37 1.10 0.68 12.49
CA PRO A 37 1.06 0.93 11.06
C PRO A 37 -0.13 0.27 10.37
N PHE A 38 -0.59 0.96 9.33
CA PHE A 38 -1.63 0.50 8.41
C PHE A 38 -1.27 -0.82 7.72
N PHE A 39 0.03 -1.07 7.54
CA PHE A 39 0.61 -2.27 6.92
C PHE A 39 1.24 -3.11 8.04
N PRO A 40 0.54 -4.13 8.57
CA PRO A 40 1.04 -4.98 9.66
C PRO A 40 2.47 -5.52 9.44
N PRO A 41 2.93 -5.77 8.20
CA PRO A 41 4.30 -6.21 7.98
C PRO A 41 5.40 -5.24 8.37
N LEU A 42 5.10 -3.95 8.60
CA LEU A 42 6.08 -3.00 9.14
C LEU A 42 6.42 -3.27 10.61
N GLY A 43 5.69 -4.16 11.28
CA GLY A 43 5.81 -4.40 12.72
C GLY A 43 5.10 -3.34 13.54
N GLY A 44 4.76 -3.66 14.78
CA GLY A 44 4.15 -2.72 15.72
C GLY A 44 5.11 -2.29 16.82
N LEU A 45 4.61 -1.57 17.82
CA LEU A 45 5.35 -1.21 19.03
C LEU A 45 6.03 -2.45 19.68
N HIS A 46 5.36 -3.60 19.68
CA HIS A 46 5.90 -4.86 20.26
C HIS A 46 7.02 -5.51 19.46
N SER A 47 7.22 -5.09 18.21
CA SER A 47 8.33 -5.55 17.38
C SER A 47 9.62 -4.80 17.71
N ILE A 48 9.55 -3.74 18.54
CA ILE A 48 10.71 -2.96 18.97
C ILE A 48 11.33 -3.65 20.18
N ASP A 49 12.60 -4.01 20.07
CA ASP A 49 13.38 -4.52 21.18
C ASP A 49 13.78 -3.35 22.09
N GLU A 50 13.21 -3.29 23.30
CA GLU A 50 13.50 -2.28 24.32
C GLU A 50 15.00 -2.18 24.65
N THR A 51 15.76 -3.27 24.49
CA THR A 51 17.22 -3.25 24.72
C THR A 51 17.97 -2.49 23.63
N THR A 52 17.42 -2.46 22.40
CA THR A 52 18.01 -1.75 21.26
C THR A 52 17.58 -0.28 21.21
N VAL A 53 16.43 0.06 21.80
CA VAL A 53 15.88 1.42 21.85
C VAL A 53 15.48 1.78 23.29
N PRO A 54 16.46 1.98 24.20
CA PRO A 54 16.19 2.26 25.60
C PRO A 54 15.44 3.59 25.82
N GLU A 55 15.51 4.52 24.86
CA GLU A 55 14.74 5.76 24.88
C GLU A 55 13.23 5.53 24.81
N LEU A 56 12.79 4.34 24.38
CA LEU A 56 11.37 3.99 24.30
C LEU A 56 10.71 4.12 25.66
N ASN A 57 11.26 3.52 26.72
CA ASN A 57 10.71 3.58 28.09
C ASN A 57 10.52 5.02 28.58
N THR A 58 11.47 5.90 28.27
CA THR A 58 11.36 7.33 28.60
C THR A 58 10.29 8.02 27.74
N ALA A 59 10.26 7.71 26.44
CA ALA A 59 9.27 8.25 25.52
C ALA A 59 7.84 7.80 25.85
N GLU A 60 7.65 6.58 26.34
CA GLU A 60 6.34 6.05 26.73
C GLU A 60 5.66 6.95 27.77
N HIS A 61 6.40 7.35 28.81
CA HIS A 61 5.88 8.26 29.82
C HIS A 61 5.47 9.61 29.21
N PHE A 62 6.34 10.20 28.38
CA PHE A 62 6.03 11.49 27.74
C PHE A 62 4.83 11.40 26.80
N ILE A 63 4.74 10.36 25.98
CA ILE A 63 3.62 10.18 25.05
C ILE A 63 2.33 9.90 25.83
N SER A 64 2.39 9.13 26.92
CA SER A 64 1.25 8.86 27.80
C SER A 64 0.69 10.16 28.39
N THR A 65 1.50 10.95 29.08
CA THR A 65 1.09 12.24 29.67
C THR A 65 0.57 13.20 28.60
N TRP A 66 1.18 13.17 27.41
CA TRP A 66 0.76 13.99 26.30
C TRP A 66 -0.60 13.58 25.72
N CYS A 67 -0.87 12.28 25.62
CA CYS A 67 -2.18 11.77 25.21
C CYS A 67 -3.25 12.10 26.25
N GLU A 68 -2.94 11.97 27.55
CA GLU A 68 -3.82 12.38 28.64
C GLU A 68 -4.23 13.85 28.51
N GLN A 69 -3.26 14.76 28.45
CA GLN A 69 -3.51 16.20 28.28
C GLN A 69 -4.33 16.48 27.02
N ALA A 70 -3.97 15.86 25.90
CA ALA A 70 -4.68 16.05 24.64
C ALA A 70 -6.15 15.58 24.74
N LEU A 71 -6.42 14.46 25.41
CA LEU A 71 -7.78 13.94 25.59
C LEU A 71 -8.66 14.87 26.44
N PHE A 72 -8.12 15.46 27.51
CA PHE A 72 -8.85 16.43 28.33
C PHE A 72 -9.11 17.77 27.62
N GLU A 73 -8.27 18.14 26.65
CA GLU A 73 -8.42 19.37 25.85
C GLU A 73 -9.29 19.20 24.60
N LEU A 74 -9.66 17.97 24.24
CA LEU A 74 -10.47 17.71 23.06
C LEU A 74 -11.93 18.09 23.30
N ASP A 75 -12.43 18.97 22.43
CA ASP A 75 -13.81 19.46 22.48
C ASP A 75 -14.58 18.98 21.22
N PRO A 76 -15.71 18.27 21.40
CA PRO A 76 -16.53 17.79 20.28
C PRO A 76 -17.16 18.90 19.46
N LEU A 77 -17.36 20.12 19.98
CA LEU A 77 -18.11 21.20 19.31
C LEU A 77 -17.32 21.87 18.17
N TYR A 78 -15.99 21.90 18.24
CA TYR A 78 -15.19 22.76 17.37
C TYR A 78 -14.52 22.05 16.20
N ARG A 79 -14.77 20.75 15.95
CA ARG A 79 -13.91 19.96 15.04
C ARG A 79 -14.62 18.93 14.17
N ARG A 80 -14.24 18.94 12.89
CA ARG A 80 -14.62 17.93 11.89
C ARG A 80 -13.91 16.59 12.06
N LEU A 81 -12.72 16.53 12.70
CA LEU A 81 -11.95 15.28 12.87
C LEU A 81 -11.85 14.85 14.33
N PHE A 82 -12.83 15.26 15.14
CA PHE A 82 -12.85 15.02 16.58
C PHE A 82 -12.72 13.53 16.92
N LEU A 83 -13.55 12.67 16.31
CA LEU A 83 -13.54 11.22 16.56
C LEU A 83 -12.21 10.58 16.18
N SER A 84 -11.62 10.98 15.04
CA SER A 84 -10.30 10.52 14.62
C SER A 84 -9.24 10.86 15.65
N ASP A 85 -9.19 12.12 16.08
CA ASP A 85 -8.20 12.59 17.04
C ASP A 85 -8.36 11.83 18.37
N ALA A 86 -9.59 11.72 18.87
CA ALA A 86 -9.89 11.01 20.12
C ALA A 86 -9.50 9.53 20.07
N LEU A 87 -9.87 8.81 19.00
CA LEU A 87 -9.51 7.40 18.83
C LEU A 87 -8.01 7.19 18.68
N ILE A 88 -7.30 8.12 18.02
CA ILE A 88 -5.85 8.06 17.89
C ILE A 88 -5.17 8.27 19.23
N PHE A 89 -5.58 9.26 20.03
CA PHE A 89 -5.00 9.48 21.36
C PHE A 89 -5.34 8.34 22.33
N LEU A 90 -6.58 7.84 22.32
CA LEU A 90 -6.97 6.66 23.11
C LEU A 90 -6.16 5.44 22.69
N GLY A 91 -6.03 5.18 21.39
CA GLY A 91 -5.24 4.07 20.87
C GLY A 91 -3.75 4.18 21.20
N LEU A 92 -3.14 5.36 21.05
CA LEU A 92 -1.75 5.61 21.46
C LEU A 92 -1.57 5.38 22.96
N ALA A 93 -2.35 6.04 23.80
CA ALA A 93 -2.27 5.90 25.26
C ALA A 93 -2.47 4.44 25.67
N PHE A 94 -3.43 3.77 25.03
CA PHE A 94 -3.69 2.37 25.24
C PHE A 94 -2.44 1.56 24.90
N HIS A 95 -1.93 1.57 23.68
CA HIS A 95 -0.80 0.70 23.29
C HIS A 95 0.51 1.01 24.01
N ILE A 96 0.76 2.29 24.35
CA ILE A 96 2.02 2.73 24.97
C ILE A 96 2.02 2.48 26.48
N ASN A 97 0.98 2.93 27.20
CA ASN A 97 0.95 2.85 28.66
C ASN A 97 -0.48 2.58 29.14
N GLY A 98 -0.96 1.37 28.88
CA GLY A 98 -2.30 0.94 29.27
C GLY A 98 -2.63 1.16 30.75
N LYS A 99 -1.67 0.89 31.65
CA LYS A 99 -1.86 1.09 33.09
C LYS A 99 -2.00 2.56 33.46
N GLY A 100 -1.24 3.44 32.79
CA GLY A 100 -1.39 4.89 32.94
C GLY A 100 -2.75 5.37 32.42
N LEU A 101 -3.19 4.85 31.27
CA LEU A 101 -4.52 5.15 30.74
C LEU A 101 -5.63 4.80 31.75
N ASP A 102 -5.55 3.64 32.41
CA ASP A 102 -6.53 3.19 33.40
C ASP A 102 -6.70 4.17 34.58
N SER A 103 -5.66 4.95 34.96
CA SER A 103 -5.73 5.86 36.10
C SER A 103 -6.58 7.11 35.83
N TYR A 104 -6.76 7.51 34.57
CA TYR A 104 -7.52 8.71 34.21
C TYR A 104 -8.72 8.46 33.29
N LEU A 105 -8.92 7.25 32.74
CA LEU A 105 -10.09 6.92 31.90
C LEU A 105 -11.43 7.26 32.58
N GLY A 106 -11.57 7.00 33.88
CA GLY A 106 -12.78 7.33 34.63
C GLY A 106 -13.08 8.83 34.68
N GLN A 107 -12.03 9.66 34.71
CA GLN A 107 -12.15 11.12 34.73
C GLN A 107 -12.56 11.67 33.36
N LEU A 108 -12.23 10.97 32.26
CA LEU A 108 -12.61 11.39 30.91
C LEU A 108 -14.14 11.42 30.72
N HIS A 109 -14.91 10.58 31.42
CA HIS A 109 -16.38 10.62 31.37
C HIS A 109 -16.97 11.95 31.86
N PHE A 110 -16.26 12.65 32.74
CA PHE A 110 -16.67 13.94 33.30
C PHE A 110 -16.00 15.13 32.60
N SER A 111 -15.17 14.86 31.58
CA SER A 111 -14.47 15.89 30.83
C SER A 111 -15.29 16.42 29.65
N GLN A 112 -14.80 17.48 29.01
CA GLN A 112 -15.39 18.03 27.78
C GLN A 112 -15.41 17.01 26.62
N LEU A 113 -14.60 15.95 26.67
CA LEU A 113 -14.54 14.91 25.66
C LEU A 113 -15.91 14.21 25.44
N VAL A 114 -16.74 14.12 26.49
CA VAL A 114 -18.07 13.49 26.46
C VAL A 114 -19.18 14.54 26.48
N ALA A 115 -18.85 15.81 26.18
CA ALA A 115 -19.85 16.86 26.11
C ALA A 115 -20.95 16.53 25.08
N HIS A 116 -22.18 16.92 25.41
CA HIS A 116 -23.35 16.61 24.61
C HIS A 116 -23.24 17.23 23.22
N ARG A 117 -23.28 16.38 22.19
CA ARG A 117 -23.36 16.76 20.77
C ARG A 117 -24.31 15.77 20.11
N GLU A 118 -25.41 16.26 19.55
CA GLU A 118 -26.56 15.43 19.14
C GLU A 118 -26.18 14.29 18.20
N ASP A 119 -25.31 14.54 17.22
CA ASP A 119 -24.82 13.55 16.27
C ASP A 119 -23.88 12.50 16.88
N LEU A 120 -23.39 12.72 18.11
CA LEU A 120 -22.58 11.75 18.87
C LEU A 120 -23.39 10.97 19.90
N MET A 121 -24.71 11.18 19.99
CA MET A 121 -25.57 10.48 20.94
C MET A 121 -26.19 9.23 20.30
N ILE A 122 -26.18 8.12 21.04
CA ILE A 122 -26.78 6.85 20.66
C ILE A 122 -27.84 6.52 21.69
N ILE A 123 -29.00 6.04 21.25
CA ILE A 123 -30.04 5.53 22.14
C ILE A 123 -29.88 4.02 22.22
N ASP A 124 -29.62 3.49 23.41
CA ASP A 124 -29.60 2.05 23.63
C ASP A 124 -31.05 1.52 23.53
N PRO A 125 -31.35 0.61 22.58
CA PRO A 125 -32.70 0.09 22.39
C PRO A 125 -33.23 -0.70 23.60
N GLY A 126 -32.36 -1.27 24.42
CA GLY A 126 -32.76 -2.07 25.58
C GLY A 126 -33.13 -1.22 26.79
N THR A 127 -32.41 -0.13 27.01
CA THR A 127 -32.58 0.73 28.21
C THR A 127 -33.30 2.03 27.91
N GLY A 128 -33.36 2.46 26.66
CA GLY A 128 -33.83 3.79 26.26
C GLY A 128 -32.89 4.92 26.70
N CYS A 129 -31.78 4.61 27.37
CA CYS A 129 -30.81 5.60 27.82
C CYS A 129 -29.97 6.09 26.64
N SER A 130 -29.79 7.41 26.56
CA SER A 130 -28.84 8.01 25.63
C SER A 130 -27.41 7.89 26.18
N SER A 131 -26.48 7.47 25.33
CA SER A 131 -25.05 7.39 25.63
C SER A 131 -24.27 8.06 24.51
N SER A 132 -23.23 8.82 24.87
CA SER A 132 -22.31 9.37 23.87
C SER A 132 -21.45 8.26 23.26
N VAL A 133 -21.21 8.30 21.95
CA VAL A 133 -20.22 7.49 21.20
C VAL A 133 -18.88 7.47 21.95
N MET A 134 -18.42 8.62 22.45
CA MET A 134 -17.16 8.72 23.17
C MET A 134 -17.18 8.00 24.51
N SER A 135 -18.31 8.03 25.22
CA SER A 135 -18.48 7.26 26.46
C SER A 135 -18.30 5.76 26.20
N CYS A 136 -18.92 5.24 25.12
CA CYS A 136 -18.76 3.84 24.72
C CYS A 136 -17.31 3.48 24.36
N PHE A 137 -16.57 4.38 23.70
CA PHE A 137 -15.16 4.17 23.40
C PHE A 137 -14.28 4.19 24.65
N ILE A 138 -14.49 5.14 25.57
CA ILE A 138 -13.76 5.21 26.84
C ILE A 138 -14.01 3.94 27.65
N ASP A 139 -15.27 3.51 27.78
CA ASP A 139 -15.65 2.26 28.46
C ASP A 139 -14.97 1.04 27.81
N PHE A 140 -14.83 1.03 26.48
CA PHE A 140 -14.17 -0.06 25.74
C PHE A 140 -12.69 -0.15 26.07
N TYR A 141 -12.00 0.99 26.10
CA TYR A 141 -10.59 1.03 26.51
C TYR A 141 -10.41 0.72 28.00
N GLN A 142 -11.38 1.07 28.84
CA GLN A 142 -11.38 0.73 30.27
C GLN A 142 -11.64 -0.75 30.55
N ARG A 143 -12.29 -1.46 29.61
CA ARG A 143 -12.66 -2.88 29.71
C ARG A 143 -13.57 -3.21 30.89
N LYS A 144 -14.37 -2.25 31.35
CA LYS A 144 -15.29 -2.42 32.48
C LYS A 144 -16.73 -2.51 31.99
N SER A 145 -17.14 -3.66 31.46
CA SER A 145 -18.56 -4.08 31.39
C SER A 145 -18.69 -5.45 30.73
N SER A 146 -19.69 -6.23 31.13
CA SER A 146 -20.08 -7.50 30.49
C SER A 146 -20.72 -7.35 29.11
N ASN A 147 -21.14 -6.14 28.72
CA ASN A 147 -21.76 -5.85 27.43
C ASN A 147 -20.95 -4.84 26.58
N ILE A 148 -19.67 -4.65 26.90
CA ILE A 148 -18.87 -3.58 26.31
C ILE A 148 -18.67 -3.75 24.80
N ILE A 149 -18.55 -4.99 24.33
CA ILE A 149 -18.41 -5.27 22.89
C ILE A 149 -19.68 -4.87 22.13
N GLN A 150 -20.85 -5.19 22.67
CA GLN A 150 -22.10 -4.78 22.04
C GLN A 150 -22.26 -3.25 22.01
N ARG A 151 -21.91 -2.56 23.11
CA ARG A 151 -21.96 -1.09 23.18
C ARG A 151 -21.00 -0.42 22.20
N VAL A 152 -19.77 -0.91 22.07
CA VAL A 152 -18.82 -0.36 21.08
C VAL A 152 -19.26 -0.67 19.65
N LEU A 153 -19.87 -1.84 19.39
CA LEU A 153 -20.43 -2.14 18.06
C LEU A 153 -21.58 -1.20 17.70
N GLN A 154 -22.49 -0.90 18.63
CA GLN A 154 -23.53 0.11 18.41
C GLN A 154 -22.92 1.50 18.15
N ALA A 155 -21.86 1.86 18.87
CA ALA A 155 -21.16 3.12 18.64
C ALA A 155 -20.48 3.19 17.27
N ILE A 156 -19.82 2.12 16.85
CA ILE A 156 -19.21 2.02 15.52
C ILE A 156 -20.30 2.02 14.44
N GLN A 157 -21.43 1.33 14.66
CA GLN A 157 -22.57 1.38 13.76
C GLN A 157 -23.03 2.81 13.56
N HIS A 158 -23.26 3.56 14.63
CA HIS A 158 -23.66 4.96 14.55
C HIS A 158 -22.66 5.78 13.75
N VAL A 159 -21.35 5.65 14.04
CA VAL A 159 -20.28 6.33 13.31
C VAL A 159 -20.30 6.02 11.81
N VAL A 160 -20.50 4.76 11.44
CA VAL A 160 -20.40 4.27 10.07
C VAL A 160 -21.69 4.48 9.26
N PHE A 161 -22.85 4.48 9.92
CA PHE A 161 -24.16 4.64 9.27
C PHE A 161 -24.59 6.10 9.16
N GLU A 162 -24.25 6.94 10.14
CA GLU A 162 -24.49 8.40 10.10
C GLU A 162 -23.36 9.16 9.41
N ASP A 163 -22.43 8.45 8.76
CA ASP A 163 -21.27 8.99 8.05
C ASP A 163 -20.48 10.04 8.88
N LEU A 164 -20.36 9.78 10.18
CA LEU A 164 -19.59 10.65 11.08
C LEU A 164 -18.13 10.66 10.62
N THR A 165 -17.54 11.85 10.63
CA THR A 165 -16.19 12.03 10.09
C THR A 165 -15.15 11.39 11.03
N VAL A 166 -14.67 10.21 10.62
CA VAL A 166 -13.62 9.44 11.29
C VAL A 166 -12.55 9.04 10.28
N GLU A 167 -11.30 8.95 10.72
CA GLU A 167 -10.21 8.45 9.89
C GLU A 167 -10.41 6.94 9.68
N PRO A 168 -10.52 6.45 8.44
CA PRO A 168 -10.77 5.05 8.15
C PRO A 168 -9.82 4.08 8.85
N ASN A 169 -8.56 4.45 9.04
CA ASN A 169 -7.61 3.58 9.74
C ASN A 169 -7.83 3.51 11.24
N ALA A 170 -8.16 4.62 11.89
CA ALA A 170 -8.53 4.60 13.31
C ALA A 170 -9.77 3.71 13.52
N LEU A 171 -10.74 3.80 12.61
CA LEU A 171 -11.94 2.97 12.61
C LEU A 171 -11.61 1.48 12.37
N VAL A 172 -10.80 1.16 11.36
CA VAL A 172 -10.38 -0.23 11.07
C VAL A 172 -9.55 -0.79 12.22
N ASN A 173 -8.68 -0.01 12.85
CA ASN A 173 -7.94 -0.44 14.04
C ASN A 173 -8.88 -0.78 15.20
N LEU A 174 -9.91 0.04 15.42
CA LEU A 174 -10.93 -0.24 16.43
C LEU A 174 -11.74 -1.51 16.10
N LEU A 175 -12.13 -1.69 14.83
CA LEU A 175 -12.81 -2.90 14.35
C LEU A 175 -11.93 -4.15 14.51
N GLU A 176 -10.63 -4.02 14.23
CA GLU A 176 -9.68 -5.09 14.49
C GLU A 176 -9.62 -5.38 15.98
N LEU A 177 -9.50 -4.39 16.87
CA LEU A 177 -9.49 -4.62 18.33
C LEU A 177 -10.76 -5.33 18.84
N VAL A 178 -11.91 -5.13 18.20
CA VAL A 178 -13.17 -5.81 18.54
C VAL A 178 -13.21 -7.24 18.00
N GLY A 179 -12.77 -7.48 16.77
CA GLY A 179 -12.95 -8.75 16.06
C GLY A 179 -11.74 -9.69 16.03
N LEU A 180 -10.51 -9.16 16.18
CA LEU A 180 -9.26 -9.86 15.91
C LEU A 180 -8.08 -9.36 16.72
N VAL A 181 -7.04 -10.20 16.80
CA VAL A 181 -5.84 -9.83 17.52
C VAL A 181 -4.61 -10.34 16.77
N PRO A 182 -3.87 -9.47 16.03
CA PRO A 182 -2.47 -9.74 15.69
C PRO A 182 -1.70 -10.26 16.91
N GLN A 183 -0.67 -11.09 16.73
CA GLN A 183 0.02 -11.69 17.88
C GLN A 183 0.54 -10.64 18.87
N SER A 184 1.13 -9.57 18.33
CA SER A 184 1.58 -8.43 19.11
C SER A 184 0.46 -7.80 19.95
N TRP A 185 -0.74 -7.68 19.38
CA TRP A 185 -1.90 -7.15 20.08
C TRP A 185 -2.39 -8.14 21.14
N ALA A 186 -2.25 -9.44 20.92
CA ALA A 186 -2.70 -10.46 21.87
C ALA A 186 -1.86 -10.37 23.14
N LEU A 187 -0.54 -10.21 22.99
CA LEU A 187 0.35 -9.88 24.10
C LEU A 187 -0.09 -8.62 24.84
N ASP A 188 -0.51 -7.58 24.11
CA ASP A 188 -1.03 -6.34 24.66
C ASP A 188 -2.33 -6.52 25.46
N LEU A 189 -3.20 -7.42 24.99
CA LEU A 189 -4.41 -7.80 25.71
C LEU A 189 -4.07 -8.49 27.03
N PHE A 190 -3.00 -9.31 27.08
CA PHE A 190 -2.53 -10.02 28.28
C PHE A 190 -1.84 -9.15 29.32
N LYS A 191 -1.25 -8.02 28.91
CA LYS A 191 -0.67 -7.05 29.85
C LYS A 191 -1.74 -6.39 30.75
N ARG A 192 -3.03 -6.64 30.51
CA ARG A 192 -4.16 -5.91 31.09
C ARG A 192 -5.23 -6.84 31.61
N SER A 193 -6.18 -6.26 32.36
CA SER A 193 -7.37 -6.98 32.81
C SER A 193 -8.10 -7.59 31.60
N PRO A 194 -8.44 -8.89 31.66
CA PRO A 194 -9.18 -9.52 30.58
C PRO A 194 -10.56 -8.87 30.48
N LEU A 195 -11.08 -8.77 29.25
CA LEU A 195 -12.49 -8.46 29.06
C LEU A 195 -13.29 -9.54 29.78
N THR A 196 -14.31 -9.13 30.54
CA THR A 196 -15.30 -10.07 31.07
C THR A 196 -15.94 -10.83 29.91
N THR A 197 -16.34 -12.08 30.13
CA THR A 197 -17.00 -12.87 29.09
C THR A 197 -18.20 -12.10 28.56
N GLN A 198 -18.15 -11.75 27.28
CA GLN A 198 -19.19 -10.99 26.62
C GLN A 198 -20.30 -11.95 26.22
N LYS A 199 -21.53 -11.63 26.60
CA LYS A 199 -22.72 -12.37 26.19
C LYS A 199 -23.43 -11.59 25.08
N ASP A 200 -24.10 -12.32 24.21
CA ASP A 200 -25.07 -11.77 23.25
C ASP A 200 -24.50 -10.72 22.28
N VAL A 201 -23.24 -10.91 21.85
CA VAL A 201 -22.66 -10.09 20.78
C VAL A 201 -23.40 -10.39 19.48
N ASP A 202 -24.07 -9.38 18.92
CA ASP A 202 -24.77 -9.50 17.65
C ASP A 202 -23.76 -9.52 16.50
N LEU A 203 -23.37 -10.73 16.08
CA LEU A 203 -22.47 -10.94 14.95
C LEU A 203 -23.08 -10.46 13.64
N GLY A 204 -24.41 -10.49 13.48
CA GLY A 204 -25.10 -9.97 12.31
C GLY A 204 -24.91 -8.47 12.18
N LEU A 205 -25.04 -7.75 13.30
CA LEU A 205 -24.71 -6.33 13.40
C LEU A 205 -23.23 -6.09 13.06
N PHE A 206 -22.31 -6.89 13.61
CA PHE A 206 -20.89 -6.72 13.33
C PHE A 206 -20.56 -6.86 11.83
N PHE A 207 -21.07 -7.88 11.15
CA PHE A 207 -20.90 -8.01 9.70
C PHE A 207 -21.52 -6.84 8.94
N LYS A 208 -22.71 -6.37 9.34
CA LYS A 208 -23.36 -5.19 8.76
C LYS A 208 -22.48 -3.94 8.87
N ILE A 209 -21.84 -3.73 10.02
CA ILE A 209 -20.87 -2.66 10.22
C ILE A 209 -19.67 -2.82 9.28
N LEU A 210 -19.11 -4.03 9.17
CA LEU A 210 -17.95 -4.29 8.31
C LEU A 210 -18.28 -4.06 6.82
N TYR A 211 -19.47 -4.44 6.35
CA TYR A 211 -19.91 -4.14 4.97
C TYR A 211 -20.04 -2.64 4.73
N LYS A 212 -20.70 -1.92 5.64
CA LYS A 212 -20.86 -0.47 5.49
C LYS A 212 -19.51 0.25 5.61
N ALA A 213 -18.59 -0.23 6.45
CA ALA A 213 -17.23 0.28 6.50
C ALA A 213 -16.49 0.04 5.17
N LEU A 214 -16.65 -1.15 4.57
CA LEU A 214 -16.09 -1.48 3.26
C LEU A 214 -16.64 -0.54 2.17
N GLU A 215 -17.96 -0.32 2.12
CA GLU A 215 -18.60 0.64 1.22
C GLU A 215 -18.06 2.06 1.42
N ASN A 216 -18.00 2.53 2.68
CA ASN A 216 -17.51 3.86 3.01
C ASN A 216 -16.03 4.04 2.64
N THR A 217 -15.21 2.98 2.69
CA THR A 217 -13.84 3.04 2.17
C THR A 217 -13.77 3.14 0.64
N GLN A 218 -14.80 2.73 -0.08
CA GLN A 218 -14.85 2.72 -1.56
C GLN A 218 -15.39 4.02 -2.16
N ILE A 219 -16.27 4.73 -1.43
CA ILE A 219 -16.91 5.95 -1.92
C ILE A 219 -15.84 6.98 -2.30
N LYS A 220 -15.80 7.31 -3.60
CA LYS A 220 -14.87 8.22 -4.30
C LYS A 220 -14.87 9.67 -3.77
N ASN A 221 -15.67 9.96 -2.73
CA ASN A 221 -15.80 11.27 -2.09
C ASN A 221 -14.95 11.43 -0.84
N LEU A 222 -14.01 10.52 -0.56
CA LEU A 222 -12.83 10.89 0.23
C LEU A 222 -12.07 11.95 -0.58
N LYS A 223 -12.55 13.21 -0.51
CA LYS A 223 -11.76 14.38 -0.88
C LYS A 223 -10.41 14.11 -0.26
N PRO A 224 -9.32 14.06 -1.05
CA PRO A 224 -8.00 13.74 -0.54
C PRO A 224 -7.75 14.67 0.62
N SER A 225 -7.95 14.17 1.83
CA SER A 225 -7.79 14.96 3.03
C SER A 225 -6.29 15.15 3.08
N SER A 226 -5.84 16.40 2.99
CA SER A 226 -4.44 16.84 2.98
C SER A 226 -3.65 16.45 4.24
N LEU A 227 -4.24 15.59 5.08
CA LEU A 227 -3.81 15.22 6.41
C LEU A 227 -3.27 13.80 6.50
N TYR A 228 -3.33 13.01 5.42
CA TYR A 228 -2.46 11.84 5.32
C TYR A 228 -1.03 12.35 5.07
N GLY A 229 -0.24 12.47 6.14
CA GLY A 229 1.18 12.83 6.09
C GLY A 229 2.06 11.85 5.29
N PHE A 230 1.48 10.79 4.72
CA PHE A 230 1.98 10.16 3.51
C PHE A 230 1.25 10.79 2.32
N ASP A 231 1.76 11.92 1.84
CA ASP A 231 1.29 12.71 0.68
C ASP A 231 1.22 11.92 -0.66
N GLY A 232 1.40 10.60 -0.63
CA GLY A 232 1.29 9.68 -1.77
C GLY A 232 0.51 8.39 -1.49
N GLY A 233 -0.12 8.24 -0.32
CA GLY A 233 -0.89 7.05 0.06
C GLY A 233 -2.26 7.00 -0.61
N GLY A 234 -2.33 7.18 -1.93
CA GLY A 234 -3.56 7.18 -2.74
C GLY A 234 -4.31 5.84 -2.72
N LEU A 235 -4.69 5.32 -3.89
CA LEU A 235 -5.42 4.05 -4.02
C LEU A 235 -4.83 2.91 -3.18
N LEU A 236 -3.50 2.87 -2.97
CA LEU A 236 -2.84 1.86 -2.14
C LEU A 236 -3.31 1.83 -0.68
N GLY A 237 -3.44 2.99 -0.01
CA GLY A 237 -3.88 3.04 1.38
C GLY A 237 -5.32 2.53 1.52
N GLN A 238 -6.18 2.91 0.58
CA GLN A 238 -7.54 2.42 0.47
C GLN A 238 -7.59 0.89 0.29
N TRP A 239 -6.75 0.33 -0.58
CA TRP A 239 -6.67 -1.12 -0.79
C TRP A 239 -6.21 -1.87 0.46
N ILE A 240 -5.25 -1.32 1.19
CA ILE A 240 -4.79 -1.89 2.46
C ILE A 240 -5.95 -1.97 3.46
N LEU A 241 -6.74 -0.91 3.61
CA LEU A 241 -7.90 -0.89 4.50
C LEU A 241 -8.98 -1.88 4.08
N ILE A 242 -9.31 -1.93 2.78
CA ILE A 242 -10.24 -2.89 2.21
C ILE A 242 -9.84 -4.32 2.57
N LEU A 243 -8.57 -4.67 2.36
CA LEU A 243 -8.05 -6.01 2.61
C LEU A 243 -8.04 -6.34 4.11
N ARG A 244 -7.80 -5.35 4.98
CA ARG A 244 -7.92 -5.52 6.43
C ARG A 244 -9.35 -5.79 6.87
N ILE A 245 -10.33 -5.05 6.34
CA ILE A 245 -11.76 -5.30 6.61
C ILE A 245 -12.15 -6.71 6.14
N CYS A 246 -11.75 -7.09 4.92
CA CYS A 246 -12.01 -8.44 4.38
C CYS A 246 -11.37 -9.53 5.26
N ARG A 247 -10.17 -9.27 5.79
CA ARG A 247 -9.49 -10.15 6.75
C ARG A 247 -10.27 -10.31 8.05
N ILE A 248 -10.83 -9.23 8.59
CA ILE A 248 -11.73 -9.29 9.77
C ILE A 248 -12.92 -10.20 9.48
N MET A 249 -13.60 -10.00 8.35
CA MET A 249 -14.76 -10.80 7.97
C MET A 249 -14.43 -12.30 7.83
N VAL A 250 -13.30 -12.63 7.18
CA VAL A 250 -12.86 -14.02 7.01
C VAL A 250 -12.58 -14.69 8.35
N LEU A 251 -11.74 -14.06 9.17
CA LEU A 251 -11.30 -14.66 10.42
C LEU A 251 -12.45 -14.78 11.44
N VAL A 252 -13.33 -13.78 11.51
CA VAL A 252 -14.54 -13.85 12.35
C VAL A 252 -15.47 -14.94 11.84
N GLY A 253 -15.69 -15.03 10.52
CA GLY A 253 -16.54 -16.04 9.89
C GLY A 253 -16.04 -17.47 10.09
N ASP A 254 -14.73 -17.67 10.15
CA ASP A 254 -14.11 -18.95 10.49
C ASP A 254 -14.25 -19.28 11.98
N ASN A 255 -14.01 -18.31 12.87
CA ASN A 255 -14.07 -18.51 14.32
C ASN A 255 -15.47 -18.87 14.83
N ILE A 256 -16.51 -18.28 14.25
CA ILE A 256 -17.91 -18.52 14.67
C ILE A 256 -18.56 -19.70 13.94
N SER A 257 -17.80 -20.44 13.12
CA SER A 257 -18.29 -21.59 12.33
C SER A 257 -19.53 -21.25 11.50
N LEU A 258 -19.49 -20.14 10.74
CA LEU A 258 -20.59 -19.77 9.85
C LEU A 258 -21.01 -20.93 8.93
N SER A 259 -22.31 -21.07 8.71
CA SER A 259 -22.83 -22.02 7.72
C SER A 259 -22.26 -21.72 6.33
N LEU A 260 -22.16 -22.73 5.47
CA LEU A 260 -21.64 -22.57 4.11
C LEU A 260 -22.38 -21.48 3.33
N SER A 261 -23.71 -21.43 3.47
CA SER A 261 -24.55 -20.38 2.87
C SER A 261 -24.22 -18.97 3.38
N ALA A 262 -23.99 -18.82 4.68
CA ALA A 262 -23.59 -17.53 5.27
C ALA A 262 -22.20 -17.10 4.79
N ARG A 263 -21.25 -18.03 4.69
CA ARG A 263 -19.91 -17.80 4.14
C ARG A 263 -19.96 -17.34 2.69
N ASP A 264 -20.76 -18.00 1.86
CA ASP A 264 -20.95 -17.58 0.48
C ASP A 264 -21.61 -16.21 0.36
N LYS A 265 -22.57 -15.88 1.24
CA LYS A 265 -23.15 -14.55 1.31
C LYS A 265 -22.10 -13.49 1.65
N VAL A 266 -21.19 -13.77 2.59
CA VAL A 266 -20.08 -12.85 2.92
C VAL A 266 -19.17 -12.64 1.72
N ARG A 267 -18.76 -13.72 1.05
CA ARG A 267 -17.95 -13.68 -0.17
C ARG A 267 -18.61 -12.83 -1.25
N LEU A 268 -19.88 -13.09 -1.56
CA LEU A 268 -20.62 -12.36 -2.60
C LEU A 268 -20.77 -10.87 -2.26
N ASN A 269 -21.05 -10.53 -1.01
CA ASN A 269 -21.14 -9.13 -0.58
C ASN A 269 -19.80 -8.39 -0.73
N VAL A 270 -18.69 -9.02 -0.35
CA VAL A 270 -17.35 -8.45 -0.55
C VAL A 270 -17.05 -8.29 -2.04
N SER A 271 -17.29 -9.33 -2.84
CA SER A 271 -17.08 -9.26 -4.30
C SER A 271 -17.87 -8.10 -4.90
N SER A 272 -19.17 -7.97 -4.58
CA SER A 272 -20.04 -6.90 -5.08
C SER A 272 -19.52 -5.52 -4.70
N ALA A 273 -19.11 -5.30 -3.46
CA ALA A 273 -18.50 -4.04 -3.04
C ALA A 273 -17.24 -3.74 -3.87
N LEU A 274 -16.37 -4.73 -4.08
CA LEU A 274 -15.12 -4.52 -4.81
C LEU A 274 -15.31 -4.22 -6.31
N VAL A 275 -16.42 -4.64 -6.95
CA VAL A 275 -16.67 -4.38 -8.39
C VAL A 275 -16.68 -2.88 -8.71
N GLU A 276 -17.16 -2.04 -7.79
CA GLU A 276 -17.33 -0.60 -8.03
C GLU A 276 -16.02 0.21 -7.93
N SER A 277 -14.92 -0.42 -7.49
CA SER A 277 -13.63 0.23 -7.29
C SER A 277 -12.73 0.16 -8.54
N TRP A 278 -12.71 1.27 -9.30
CA TRP A 278 -11.98 1.38 -10.58
C TRP A 278 -10.48 1.55 -10.32
N GLY A 279 -9.71 0.48 -10.54
CA GLY A 279 -8.24 0.53 -10.45
C GLY A 279 -7.60 -0.81 -10.07
N HIS A 280 -8.14 -1.91 -10.61
CA HIS A 280 -7.92 -3.28 -10.14
C HIS A 280 -6.45 -3.61 -9.89
N GLN A 281 -6.07 -3.58 -8.62
CA GLN A 281 -4.92 -4.34 -8.14
C GLN A 281 -5.22 -5.83 -8.40
N PRO A 282 -4.26 -6.63 -8.90
CA PRO A 282 -4.48 -8.04 -9.23
C PRO A 282 -5.06 -8.86 -8.07
N LEU A 283 -4.85 -8.45 -6.82
CA LEU A 283 -5.41 -9.14 -5.67
C LEU A 283 -6.93 -8.92 -5.53
N CYS A 284 -7.43 -7.70 -5.74
CA CYS A 284 -8.87 -7.43 -5.67
C CYS A 284 -9.62 -8.13 -6.80
N GLU A 285 -9.03 -8.19 -8.00
CA GLU A 285 -9.56 -8.98 -9.12
C GLU A 285 -9.69 -10.46 -8.73
N LYS A 286 -8.67 -11.04 -8.10
CA LYS A 286 -8.75 -12.41 -7.57
C LYS A 286 -9.84 -12.58 -6.50
N LEU A 287 -10.00 -11.61 -5.60
CA LEU A 287 -11.04 -11.66 -4.57
C LEU A 287 -12.45 -11.59 -5.18
N ILE A 288 -12.67 -10.71 -6.16
CA ILE A 288 -13.93 -10.59 -6.90
C ILE A 288 -14.28 -11.94 -7.56
N HIS A 289 -13.28 -12.58 -8.18
CA HIS A 289 -13.44 -13.84 -8.92
C HIS A 289 -13.34 -15.11 -8.07
N ALA A 290 -13.17 -15.00 -6.74
CA ALA A 290 -13.11 -16.17 -5.88
C ALA A 290 -14.42 -16.95 -5.96
N SER A 291 -14.33 -18.20 -6.42
CA SER A 291 -15.47 -19.08 -6.72
C SER A 291 -16.09 -19.71 -5.48
N SER A 292 -15.33 -19.79 -4.38
CA SER A 292 -15.71 -20.47 -3.14
C SER A 292 -15.19 -19.72 -1.92
N TRP A 293 -15.80 -19.95 -0.74
CA TRP A 293 -15.27 -19.43 0.53
C TRP A 293 -13.82 -19.81 0.76
N THR A 294 -13.46 -21.08 0.52
CA THR A 294 -12.09 -21.58 0.72
C THR A 294 -11.08 -20.85 -0.15
N GLU A 295 -11.44 -20.53 -1.39
CA GLU A 295 -10.59 -19.72 -2.27
C GLU A 295 -10.46 -18.28 -1.78
N PHE A 296 -11.57 -17.65 -1.40
CA PHE A 296 -11.62 -16.30 -0.87
C PHE A 296 -10.78 -16.17 0.42
N GLN A 297 -11.01 -17.07 1.38
CA GLN A 297 -10.24 -17.21 2.61
C GLN A 297 -8.74 -17.39 2.32
N ARG A 298 -8.39 -18.30 1.39
CA ARG A 298 -6.99 -18.52 1.01
C ARG A 298 -6.35 -17.26 0.45
N LEU A 299 -7.02 -16.55 -0.45
CA LEU A 299 -6.51 -15.30 -1.03
C LEU A 299 -6.28 -14.22 0.03
N ILE A 300 -7.20 -14.10 0.99
CA ILE A 300 -7.09 -13.15 2.10
C ILE A 300 -5.96 -13.54 3.05
N ILE A 301 -5.89 -14.80 3.49
CA ILE A 301 -4.84 -15.29 4.40
C ILE A 301 -3.45 -15.20 3.76
N HIS A 302 -3.33 -15.53 2.47
CA HIS A 302 -2.05 -15.52 1.75
C HIS A 302 -1.69 -14.15 1.17
N CYS A 303 -2.50 -13.12 1.45
CA CYS A 303 -2.20 -11.77 1.06
C CYS A 303 -0.83 -11.32 1.62
N PRO A 304 -0.02 -10.59 0.83
CA PRO A 304 1.24 -10.02 1.33
C PRO A 304 1.09 -9.17 2.60
N LEU A 305 -0.11 -8.62 2.86
CA LEU A 305 -0.43 -7.90 4.09
C LEU A 305 -0.31 -8.73 5.37
N ASN A 306 -0.31 -10.05 5.25
CA ASN A 306 -0.18 -10.95 6.40
C ASN A 306 1.23 -11.52 6.54
N ARG A 307 2.15 -11.20 5.61
CA ARG A 307 3.54 -11.69 5.63
C ARG A 307 4.44 -10.67 6.33
N GLY A 308 4.24 -10.54 7.64
CA GLY A 308 4.82 -9.46 8.44
C GLY A 308 5.73 -9.85 9.58
N LEU A 309 6.37 -8.84 10.18
CA LEU A 309 7.04 -8.94 11.49
C LEU A 309 6.07 -9.26 12.63
N ASP A 310 4.76 -9.13 12.40
CA ASP A 310 3.73 -9.56 13.33
C ASP A 310 2.95 -10.72 12.69
N GLN A 311 3.12 -11.92 13.23
CA GLN A 311 2.43 -13.11 12.73
C GLN A 311 0.96 -13.04 13.13
N LEU A 312 0.08 -13.43 12.21
CA LEU A 312 -1.31 -13.68 12.58
C LEU A 312 -1.39 -14.98 13.36
N ILE A 313 -2.01 -14.92 14.54
CA ILE A 313 -2.29 -16.10 15.36
C ILE A 313 -3.78 -16.41 15.34
N HIS A 314 -4.11 -17.70 15.31
CA HIS A 314 -5.44 -18.19 15.61
C HIS A 314 -5.42 -18.71 17.05
N LEU A 315 -6.15 -18.06 17.95
CA LEU A 315 -6.31 -18.48 19.33
C LEU A 315 -7.43 -19.52 19.42
N PHE A 316 -7.11 -20.75 19.79
CA PHE A 316 -8.09 -21.82 19.96
C PHE A 316 -8.12 -22.30 21.41
N HIS A 317 -9.23 -22.01 22.09
CA HIS A 317 -9.46 -22.46 23.46
C HIS A 317 -9.98 -23.89 23.44
N CYS A 318 -9.16 -24.85 23.87
CA CYS A 318 -9.56 -26.25 23.98
C CYS A 318 -10.19 -26.43 25.37
N LYS A 319 -11.52 -26.55 25.40
CA LYS A 319 -12.25 -26.81 26.65
C LYS A 319 -12.30 -28.31 26.91
N ASP A 320 -12.56 -29.09 25.86
CA ASP A 320 -12.70 -30.54 25.94
C ASP A 320 -11.73 -31.23 24.98
N SER A 321 -11.27 -32.43 25.35
CA SER A 321 -10.39 -33.25 24.51
C SER A 321 -11.04 -33.70 23.20
N SER A 322 -12.36 -33.55 23.07
CA SER A 322 -13.14 -33.83 21.86
C SER A 322 -13.21 -32.67 20.87
N ASP A 323 -12.76 -31.47 21.25
CA ASP A 323 -12.81 -30.31 20.37
C ASP A 323 -11.95 -30.54 19.12
N VAL A 324 -12.58 -30.49 17.94
CA VAL A 324 -11.88 -30.68 16.66
C VAL A 324 -10.94 -29.51 16.44
N ARG A 325 -9.64 -29.75 16.63
CA ARG A 325 -8.61 -28.74 16.42
C ARG A 325 -8.66 -28.24 14.98
N PRO A 326 -8.76 -26.92 14.74
CA PRO A 326 -8.70 -26.38 13.39
C PRO A 326 -7.35 -26.72 12.77
N ARG A 327 -7.32 -26.94 11.45
CA ARG A 327 -6.06 -27.23 10.75
C ARG A 327 -5.17 -25.98 10.81
N PRO A 328 -3.90 -26.08 11.27
CA PRO A 328 -2.99 -24.95 11.22
C PRO A 328 -2.75 -24.56 9.76
N GLY A 329 -2.83 -23.26 9.46
CA GLY A 329 -2.45 -22.73 8.16
C GLY A 329 -0.94 -22.45 8.11
N GLU A 330 -0.33 -22.48 6.92
CA GLU A 330 1.10 -22.18 6.76
C GLU A 330 1.48 -20.77 7.22
N LEU A 331 0.54 -19.82 7.15
CA LEU A 331 0.79 -18.40 7.42
C LEU A 331 0.15 -17.89 8.72
N VAL A 332 -0.75 -18.67 9.33
CA VAL A 332 -1.45 -18.30 10.57
C VAL A 332 -1.13 -19.34 11.62
N SER A 333 -0.37 -18.95 12.64
CA SER A 333 0.03 -19.88 13.70
C SER A 333 -1.15 -20.18 14.60
N LEU A 334 -1.49 -21.46 14.74
CA LEU A 334 -2.55 -21.91 15.63
C LEU A 334 -2.01 -22.06 17.06
N VAL A 335 -2.41 -21.15 17.94
CA VAL A 335 -2.10 -21.20 19.37
C VAL A 335 -3.28 -21.85 20.09
N VAL A 336 -3.15 -23.15 20.33
CA VAL A 336 -4.08 -23.88 21.20
C VAL A 336 -3.74 -23.60 22.66
N TYR A 337 -4.73 -23.36 23.49
CA TYR A 337 -4.56 -23.13 24.91
C TYR A 337 -5.74 -23.71 25.71
N ASN A 338 -5.46 -24.21 26.91
CA ASN A 338 -6.46 -24.71 27.86
C ASN A 338 -6.73 -23.70 29.00
N SER A 339 -5.82 -22.76 29.19
CA SER A 339 -5.92 -21.72 30.22
C SER A 339 -5.28 -20.41 29.76
N LEU A 340 -5.69 -19.28 30.36
CA LEU A 340 -5.09 -17.97 30.06
C LEU A 340 -3.60 -17.90 30.43
N SER A 341 -3.18 -18.60 31.47
CA SER A 341 -1.77 -18.70 31.87
C SER A 341 -0.92 -19.41 30.82
N GLU A 342 -1.44 -20.52 30.27
CA GLU A 342 -0.79 -21.23 29.16
C GLU A 342 -0.75 -20.37 27.91
N LEU A 343 -1.85 -19.68 27.59
CA LEU A 343 -1.88 -18.81 26.42
C LEU A 343 -0.83 -17.69 26.54
N LYS A 344 -0.74 -17.03 27.70
CA LYS A 344 0.30 -16.04 27.98
C LYS A 344 1.70 -16.63 27.80
N GLN A 345 1.96 -17.81 28.36
CA GLN A 345 3.25 -18.50 28.22
C GLN A 345 3.56 -18.81 26.75
N ARG A 346 2.60 -19.32 25.97
CA ARG A 346 2.80 -19.65 24.55
C ARG A 346 3.06 -18.41 23.71
N LEU A 347 2.36 -17.32 23.97
CA LEU A 347 2.58 -16.05 23.25
C LEU A 347 3.93 -15.42 23.62
N SER A 348 4.36 -15.52 24.88
CA SER A 348 5.67 -15.02 25.33
C SER A 348 6.84 -15.90 24.89
N SER A 349 6.64 -17.23 24.82
CA SER A 349 7.67 -18.20 24.42
C SER A 349 7.84 -18.28 22.90
N ALA A 350 6.81 -17.92 22.14
CA ALA A 350 6.89 -17.76 20.69
C ALA A 350 7.71 -16.52 20.26
N GLY A 351 8.66 -16.09 21.10
CA GLY A 351 9.54 -14.94 20.90
C GLY A 351 10.14 -14.96 19.50
N PHE A 352 9.63 -14.04 18.69
CA PHE A 352 9.80 -13.87 17.25
C PHE A 352 11.27 -13.76 16.78
N ILE A 353 12.21 -13.57 17.70
CA ILE A 353 13.61 -13.26 17.38
C ILE A 353 14.48 -14.53 17.24
N GLN A 354 14.12 -15.69 17.81
CA GLN A 354 15.01 -16.86 17.75
C GLN A 354 15.00 -17.60 16.39
N SER A 355 13.92 -17.50 15.59
CA SER A 355 13.87 -18.15 14.27
C SER A 355 14.44 -17.28 13.15
N LEU A 356 14.45 -15.96 13.30
CA LEU A 356 15.30 -15.09 12.51
C LEU A 356 16.70 -15.18 13.13
N LYS A 357 17.38 -16.32 12.94
CA LYS A 357 18.84 -16.32 12.95
C LYS A 357 19.23 -15.23 11.97
N ALA A 358 19.55 -14.04 12.49
CA ALA A 358 20.24 -13.03 11.73
C ALA A 358 21.39 -13.79 11.04
N PRO A 359 21.53 -13.71 9.71
CA PRO A 359 22.71 -14.27 9.06
C PRO A 359 23.89 -13.73 9.86
N SER A 360 24.65 -14.64 10.45
CA SER A 360 25.71 -14.32 11.41
C SER A 360 26.42 -13.04 10.98
N HIS A 361 26.38 -12.01 11.82
CA HIS A 361 27.15 -10.79 11.59
C HIS A 361 28.67 -11.03 11.64
N GLN A 362 29.13 -12.29 11.71
CA GLN A 362 30.42 -12.68 11.14
C GLN A 362 30.31 -12.74 9.60
N ALA A 363 30.06 -11.60 8.96
CA ALA A 363 30.68 -11.40 7.67
C ALA A 363 32.17 -11.25 7.97
N GLU A 364 32.95 -12.30 7.72
CA GLU A 364 34.41 -12.20 7.73
C GLU A 364 34.78 -10.93 6.97
N LEU A 365 35.51 -10.04 7.64
CA LEU A 365 36.00 -8.80 7.06
C LEU A 365 36.76 -9.20 5.80
N TYR A 366 36.18 -8.95 4.61
CA TYR A 366 36.87 -9.21 3.35
C TYR A 366 38.10 -8.32 3.33
N SER A 367 39.24 -8.91 3.67
CA SER A 367 40.53 -8.26 3.64
C SER A 367 40.99 -8.32 2.19
N PRO A 368 40.98 -7.21 1.44
CA PRO A 368 41.53 -7.23 0.09
C PRO A 368 43.01 -7.66 0.17
N PRO A 369 43.47 -8.57 -0.70
CA PRO A 369 44.87 -8.97 -0.73
C PRO A 369 45.74 -7.73 -1.01
N GLY A 370 46.76 -7.56 -0.17
CA GLY A 370 47.48 -6.32 0.05
C GLY A 370 48.02 -5.65 -1.21
N SER A 371 47.81 -4.33 -1.28
CA SER A 371 48.59 -3.42 -2.11
C SER A 371 49.70 -2.78 -1.27
N SER A 372 50.93 -3.02 -1.72
CA SER A 372 52.21 -2.48 -1.24
C SER A 372 52.21 -0.96 -0.98
N PRO A 373 53.00 -0.43 -0.03
CA PRO A 373 53.05 0.99 0.28
C PRO A 373 53.92 1.76 -0.73
N GLY A 374 53.36 2.82 -1.31
CA GLY A 374 54.05 3.81 -2.15
C GLY A 374 53.80 5.23 -1.65
N PRO A 375 54.72 6.18 -1.93
CA PRO A 375 55.18 7.14 -0.94
C PRO A 375 54.36 8.44 -0.87
N SER A 376 54.49 9.08 0.30
CA SER A 376 53.96 10.38 0.67
C SER A 376 54.35 11.48 -0.31
N ILE A 377 53.37 12.29 -0.73
CA ILE A 377 53.60 13.60 -1.33
C ILE A 377 52.79 14.64 -0.56
N ASN A 378 53.52 15.56 0.06
CA ASN A 378 53.06 16.81 0.66
C ASN A 378 52.43 17.73 -0.40
N LYS A 379 51.46 18.54 0.05
CA LYS A 379 51.13 19.94 -0.34
C LYS A 379 49.61 20.13 -0.26
N THR A 380 49.02 21.28 0.07
CA THR A 380 49.39 22.58 0.66
C THR A 380 48.05 23.34 0.73
N ASP A 381 47.84 24.08 1.81
CA ASP A 381 47.00 25.27 2.05
C ASP A 381 45.74 25.65 1.25
N ALA A 382 44.95 26.46 1.97
CA ALA A 382 43.87 27.38 1.59
C ALA A 382 42.45 26.77 1.62
N SER A 383 41.42 27.39 2.19
CA SER A 383 41.24 28.73 2.75
C SER A 383 40.06 28.68 3.72
N GLU A 384 40.19 29.40 4.82
CA GLU A 384 39.09 29.84 5.66
C GLU A 384 38.16 30.75 4.85
N LEU A 385 36.87 30.70 5.16
CA LEU A 385 35.91 31.73 4.78
C LEU A 385 34.92 31.83 5.94
N GLU A 386 35.21 32.83 6.78
CA GLU A 386 34.28 33.48 7.68
C GLU A 386 33.02 33.87 6.92
N ASN A 387 31.87 33.67 7.56
CA ASN A 387 30.70 34.50 7.26
C ASN A 387 30.00 34.81 8.57
N ASP A 388 30.29 36.04 8.97
CA ASP A 388 29.58 36.93 9.85
C ASP A 388 28.06 36.90 9.60
N SER A 389 27.28 36.70 10.66
CA SER A 389 25.92 37.25 10.72
C SER A 389 25.57 37.50 12.18
N ASP A 390 25.91 38.70 12.62
CA ASP A 390 25.27 39.38 13.74
C ASP A 390 23.75 39.32 13.58
N PHE A 391 23.09 38.78 14.59
CA PHE A 391 21.66 39.01 14.81
C PHE A 391 21.51 39.51 16.25
N GLU A 392 21.16 40.78 16.34
CA GLU A 392 21.02 41.55 17.56
C GLU A 392 20.07 40.88 18.55
N ASP A 393 20.57 40.82 19.78
CA ASP A 393 19.89 40.48 21.02
C ASP A 393 18.85 41.56 21.33
N ARG A 394 17.57 41.20 21.24
CA ARG A 394 16.48 42.08 21.69
C ARG A 394 16.01 41.65 23.07
N ASP A 395 16.63 42.29 24.05
CA ASP A 395 16.23 42.40 25.43
C ASP A 395 14.71 42.66 25.57
N THR A 396 14.02 41.75 26.24
CA THR A 396 12.66 41.95 26.75
C THR A 396 12.60 41.47 28.19
N THR A 397 13.39 42.14 29.01
CA THR A 397 13.19 42.15 30.46
C THR A 397 11.94 42.98 30.77
N ASN A 398 10.81 42.34 31.12
CA ASN A 398 9.92 42.76 32.23
C ASN A 398 8.59 41.98 32.31
N LEU A 399 8.24 41.65 33.57
CA LEU A 399 6.89 41.44 34.15
C LEU A 399 6.10 40.16 33.80
N MET A 400 6.08 39.20 34.73
CA MET A 400 5.02 39.07 35.74
C MET A 400 5.30 37.87 36.67
N HIS A 401 5.43 38.14 37.97
CA HIS A 401 5.43 37.14 39.03
C HIS A 401 4.00 36.63 39.21
N ILE A 402 3.73 35.38 38.86
CA ILE A 402 2.51 34.67 39.23
C ILE A 402 2.93 33.57 40.21
N ASP A 403 2.40 33.65 41.43
CA ASP A 403 2.51 32.61 42.45
C ASP A 403 2.00 31.28 41.89
N ARG A 404 2.93 30.32 41.77
CA ARG A 404 2.66 28.93 41.42
C ARG A 404 2.84 28.08 42.66
N GLU A 405 1.84 27.27 42.97
CA GLU A 405 1.96 26.17 43.92
C GLU A 405 3.11 25.21 43.52
N PRO A 406 3.80 24.60 44.50
CA PRO A 406 5.02 23.84 44.27
C PRO A 406 4.71 22.50 43.58
N ILE A 407 4.71 22.51 42.25
CA ILE A 407 4.89 21.32 41.44
C ILE A 407 6.30 20.81 41.70
N GLN A 408 6.39 19.54 42.12
CA GLN A 408 7.62 18.79 42.43
C GLN A 408 8.78 19.19 41.52
N SER A 409 9.90 19.55 42.14
CA SER A 409 11.04 20.20 41.49
C SER A 409 11.45 19.49 40.21
N ALA A 410 11.17 20.13 39.07
CA ALA A 410 11.70 19.73 37.79
C ALA A 410 13.23 19.70 37.92
N ARG A 411 13.83 18.52 37.71
CA ARG A 411 15.28 18.36 37.68
C ARG A 411 15.86 19.39 36.70
N ASN A 412 16.63 20.33 37.23
CA ASN A 412 17.36 21.30 36.42
C ASN A 412 18.31 20.53 35.50
N LEU A 413 18.18 20.77 34.19
CA LEU A 413 19.08 20.16 33.22
C LEU A 413 20.48 20.71 33.46
N THR A 414 21.47 19.82 33.45
CA THR A 414 22.88 20.19 33.45
C THR A 414 23.24 20.91 32.15
N MET A 415 24.27 21.76 32.17
CA MET A 415 24.73 22.45 30.96
C MET A 415 25.13 21.46 29.85
N ASP A 416 25.71 20.32 30.22
CA ASP A 416 26.07 19.25 29.28
C ASP A 416 24.85 18.60 28.60
N GLU A 417 23.73 18.43 29.33
CA GLU A 417 22.47 17.94 28.76
C GLU A 417 21.86 18.96 27.80
N ILE A 418 21.96 20.26 28.12
CA ILE A 418 21.51 21.34 27.23
C ILE A 418 22.34 21.36 25.96
N GLU A 419 23.67 21.25 26.07
CA GLU A 419 24.59 21.26 24.94
C GLU A 419 24.44 19.99 24.07
N SER A 420 24.27 18.83 24.69
CA SER A 420 23.93 17.58 24.01
C SER A 420 22.61 17.70 23.25
N GLY A 421 21.57 18.27 23.88
CA GLY A 421 20.29 18.56 23.25
C GLY A 421 20.42 19.48 22.03
N ARG A 422 21.25 20.53 22.11
CA ARG A 422 21.56 21.42 20.98
C ARG A 422 22.25 20.67 19.84
N LYS A 423 23.23 19.80 20.15
CA LYS A 423 23.96 19.01 19.16
C LYS A 423 23.06 18.01 18.43
N ILE A 424 22.15 17.34 19.15
CA ILE A 424 21.19 16.42 18.54
C ILE A 424 20.20 17.19 17.66
N LEU A 425 19.69 18.34 18.13
CA LEU A 425 18.80 19.20 17.34
C LEU A 425 19.46 19.69 16.05
N LEU A 426 20.71 20.14 16.10
CA LEU A 426 21.47 20.55 14.92
C LEU A 426 21.69 19.38 13.95
N THR A 427 22.01 18.20 14.46
CA THR A 427 22.21 17.00 13.64
C THR A 427 20.90 16.56 12.98
N TYR A 428 19.78 16.62 13.71
CA TYR A 428 18.45 16.34 13.17
C TYR A 428 18.03 17.37 12.12
N ARG A 429 18.27 18.67 12.33
CA ARG A 429 18.04 19.71 11.31
C ARG A 429 18.86 19.42 10.04
N LYS A 430 20.14 19.06 10.17
CA LYS A 430 20.98 18.64 9.04
C LYS A 430 20.43 17.39 8.33
N TYR A 431 19.98 16.39 9.08
CA TYR A 431 19.34 15.19 8.52
C TYR A 431 18.05 15.53 7.77
N MET A 432 17.16 16.34 8.34
CA MET A 432 15.92 16.78 7.71
C MET A 432 16.17 17.56 6.42
N LEU A 433 17.17 18.45 6.40
CA LEU A 433 17.58 19.14 5.19
C LEU A 433 18.10 18.17 4.11
N ARG A 434 18.88 17.15 4.50
CA ARG A 434 19.34 16.09 3.57
C ARG A 434 18.16 15.26 3.05
N LYS A 435 17.22 14.87 3.91
CA LYS A 435 16.00 14.14 3.55
C LYS A 435 15.15 14.96 2.57
N GLN A 436 14.88 16.22 2.89
CA GLN A 436 14.15 17.13 2.02
C GLN A 436 14.86 17.35 0.68
N ARG A 437 16.20 17.41 0.67
CA ARG A 437 16.99 17.48 -0.58
C ARG A 437 16.84 16.22 -1.41
N ARG A 438 16.88 15.02 -0.81
CA ARG A 438 16.64 13.74 -1.49
C ARG A 438 15.22 13.66 -2.05
N GLU A 439 14.21 14.07 -1.28
CA GLU A 439 12.81 14.14 -1.72
C GLU A 439 12.64 15.10 -2.90
N ARG A 440 13.16 16.33 -2.81
CA ARG A 440 13.15 17.28 -3.93
C ARG A 440 13.84 16.73 -5.17
N LEU A 441 14.95 15.99 -4.99
CA LEU A 441 15.67 15.35 -6.10
C LEU A 441 14.84 14.21 -6.72
N ALA A 442 14.20 13.38 -5.90
CA ALA A 442 13.29 12.33 -6.35
C ALA A 442 12.09 12.92 -7.10
N ILE A 443 11.45 13.97 -6.57
CA ILE A 443 10.35 14.69 -7.23
C ILE A 443 10.82 15.26 -8.57
N ARG A 444 11.99 15.91 -8.64
CA ARG A 444 12.54 16.40 -9.92
C ARG A 444 12.79 15.27 -10.90
N MET A 445 13.29 14.12 -10.45
CA MET A 445 13.48 12.95 -11.31
C MET A 445 12.16 12.42 -11.85
N ILE A 446 11.15 12.25 -10.98
CA ILE A 446 9.81 11.83 -11.36
C ILE A 446 9.21 12.82 -12.36
N TRP A 447 9.27 14.12 -12.07
CA TRP A 447 8.79 15.18 -12.96
C TRP A 447 9.52 15.19 -14.30
N ARG A 448 10.83 14.97 -14.33
CA ARG A 448 11.62 14.87 -15.56
C ARG A 448 11.20 13.66 -16.40
N CYS A 449 10.98 12.51 -15.77
CA CYS A 449 10.47 11.31 -16.43
C CYS A 449 9.05 11.52 -16.96
N TYR A 450 8.17 12.11 -16.16
CA TYR A 450 6.79 12.43 -16.54
C TYR A 450 6.72 13.47 -17.65
N SER A 451 7.55 14.51 -17.60
CA SER A 451 7.67 15.50 -18.66
C SER A 451 8.17 14.88 -19.97
N ARG A 452 9.14 13.96 -19.90
CA ARG A 452 9.58 13.18 -21.09
C ARG A 452 8.45 12.32 -21.63
N TYR A 453 7.68 11.67 -20.75
CA TYR A 453 6.49 10.92 -21.14
C TYR A 453 5.44 11.81 -21.82
N LEU A 454 5.11 12.97 -21.24
CA LEU A 454 4.18 13.93 -21.84
C LEU A 454 4.69 14.49 -23.16
N ARG A 455 5.98 14.81 -23.28
CA ARG A 455 6.59 15.21 -24.55
C ARG A 455 6.52 14.10 -25.59
N ARG A 456 6.76 12.84 -25.23
CA ARG A 456 6.57 11.69 -26.15
C ARG A 456 5.11 11.47 -26.52
N ARG A 457 4.20 11.74 -25.59
CA ARG A 457 2.76 11.59 -25.81
C ARG A 457 2.20 12.69 -26.72
N ASN A 458 2.71 13.92 -26.57
CA ASN A 458 2.23 15.12 -27.26
C ASN A 458 3.08 15.49 -28.48
N ALA A 459 4.26 14.88 -28.67
CA ALA A 459 5.01 15.02 -29.91
C ALA A 459 4.14 14.51 -31.06
N SER A 460 4.11 15.27 -32.16
CA SER A 460 3.48 14.82 -33.40
C SER A 460 4.04 13.45 -33.73
N ARG A 461 3.18 12.45 -33.67
CA ARG A 461 3.56 11.06 -33.95
C ARG A 461 3.79 10.96 -35.46
N SER A 462 4.80 10.19 -35.85
CA SER A 462 4.88 9.86 -37.27
C SER A 462 3.64 9.05 -37.65
N PRO A 463 3.19 9.06 -38.92
CA PRO A 463 2.08 8.23 -39.36
C PRO A 463 2.28 6.73 -39.03
N ALA A 464 3.54 6.27 -39.02
CA ALA A 464 3.90 4.91 -38.61
C ALA A 464 3.68 4.66 -37.10
N ASP A 465 4.01 5.63 -36.25
CA ASP A 465 3.78 5.54 -34.80
C ASP A 465 2.29 5.59 -34.46
N GLU A 466 1.50 6.36 -35.22
CA GLU A 466 0.03 6.39 -35.07
C GLU A 466 -0.58 5.05 -35.45
N ALA A 467 -0.18 4.48 -36.59
CA ALA A 467 -0.60 3.14 -37.00
C ALA A 467 -0.20 2.07 -35.97
N PHE A 468 1.01 2.14 -35.42
CA PHE A 468 1.46 1.23 -34.36
C PHE A 468 0.62 1.37 -33.08
N ALA A 469 0.32 2.60 -32.66
CA ALA A 469 -0.52 2.86 -31.50
C ALA A 469 -1.96 2.38 -31.71
N GLN A 470 -2.47 2.49 -32.94
CA GLN A 470 -3.76 1.95 -33.34
C GLN A 470 -3.78 0.42 -33.22
N TYR A 471 -2.78 -0.29 -33.76
CA TYR A 471 -2.68 -1.74 -33.58
C TYR A 471 -2.61 -2.14 -32.11
N GLN A 472 -1.82 -1.43 -31.28
CA GLN A 472 -1.80 -1.67 -29.83
C GLN A 472 -3.19 -1.53 -29.18
N HIS A 473 -3.97 -0.53 -29.61
CA HIS A 473 -5.31 -0.33 -29.10
C HIS A 473 -6.27 -1.45 -29.52
N GLU A 474 -6.21 -1.87 -30.77
CA GLU A 474 -7.06 -2.90 -31.34
C GLU A 474 -6.76 -4.29 -30.74
N TYR A 475 -5.49 -4.71 -30.67
CA TYR A 475 -5.12 -5.96 -29.98
C TYR A 475 -5.52 -5.95 -28.49
N LYS A 476 -5.44 -4.79 -27.83
CA LYS A 476 -5.93 -4.64 -26.45
C LYS A 476 -7.43 -4.79 -26.34
N LYS A 477 -8.20 -4.38 -27.36
CA LYS A 477 -9.64 -4.57 -27.42
C LYS A 477 -9.96 -6.07 -27.57
N ASP A 478 -9.25 -6.79 -28.43
CA ASP A 478 -9.48 -8.22 -28.66
C ASP A 478 -9.31 -9.05 -27.39
N ILE A 479 -8.21 -8.84 -26.66
CA ILE A 479 -7.97 -9.56 -25.39
C ILE A 479 -9.05 -9.28 -24.35
N LYS A 480 -9.61 -8.06 -24.33
CA LYS A 480 -10.71 -7.72 -23.42
C LYS A 480 -12.02 -8.41 -23.82
N MET A 481 -12.21 -8.71 -25.10
CA MET A 481 -13.39 -9.41 -25.61
C MET A 481 -13.29 -10.93 -25.44
N THR A 482 -12.09 -11.49 -25.26
CA THR A 482 -11.85 -12.89 -24.91
C THR A 482 -12.28 -13.18 -23.45
N LYS A 483 -13.58 -13.11 -23.17
CA LYS A 483 -14.18 -13.47 -21.89
C LYS A 483 -14.47 -14.97 -21.85
N GLY A 484 -13.45 -15.77 -21.55
CA GLY A 484 -13.57 -17.21 -21.35
C GLY A 484 -12.98 -17.67 -20.00
N PRO A 485 -13.43 -18.82 -19.46
CA PRO A 485 -12.87 -19.43 -18.25
C PRO A 485 -11.37 -19.77 -18.37
N GLU A 486 -10.84 -19.80 -19.59
CA GLU A 486 -9.41 -20.01 -19.90
C GLU A 486 -8.51 -18.83 -19.49
N SER A 487 -9.09 -17.65 -19.18
CA SER A 487 -8.35 -16.45 -18.77
C SER A 487 -7.54 -16.61 -17.46
N LEU A 488 -7.78 -17.69 -16.70
CA LEU A 488 -7.08 -17.99 -15.45
C LEU A 488 -5.85 -18.90 -15.65
N LEU A 489 -5.65 -19.47 -16.84
CA LEU A 489 -4.51 -20.36 -17.09
C LEU A 489 -3.20 -19.57 -17.25
N PRO A 490 -2.05 -20.07 -16.75
CA PRO A 490 -0.75 -19.43 -16.96
C PRO A 490 -0.40 -19.20 -18.44
N SER A 491 -0.89 -20.09 -19.33
CA SER A 491 -0.76 -19.95 -20.78
C SER A 491 -1.44 -18.69 -21.32
N PHE A 492 -2.55 -18.25 -20.72
CA PHE A 492 -3.26 -17.04 -21.11
C PHE A 492 -2.44 -15.78 -20.82
N TYR A 493 -1.73 -15.70 -19.69
CA TYR A 493 -0.87 -14.55 -19.39
C TYR A 493 0.29 -14.43 -20.37
N ARG A 494 0.90 -15.56 -20.73
CA ARG A 494 1.95 -15.61 -21.75
C ARG A 494 1.41 -15.16 -23.11
N HIS A 495 0.27 -15.72 -23.50
CA HIS A 495 -0.44 -15.35 -24.73
C HIS A 495 -0.76 -13.85 -24.77
N LYS A 496 -1.33 -13.31 -23.68
CA LYS A 496 -1.64 -11.89 -23.52
C LYS A 496 -0.42 -10.99 -23.63
N ALA A 497 0.72 -11.40 -23.06
CA ALA A 497 1.96 -10.66 -23.19
C ALA A 497 2.45 -10.61 -24.65
N ILE A 498 2.34 -11.72 -25.38
CA ILE A 498 2.69 -11.78 -26.81
C ILE A 498 1.78 -10.87 -27.64
N VAL A 499 0.45 -10.96 -27.43
CA VAL A 499 -0.52 -10.18 -28.21
C VAL A 499 -0.44 -8.68 -27.91
N LEU A 500 -0.20 -8.26 -26.66
CA LEU A 500 -0.08 -6.83 -26.32
C LEU A 500 1.30 -6.24 -26.63
N GLY A 501 2.35 -7.04 -26.54
CA GLY A 501 3.73 -6.59 -26.68
C GLY A 501 4.27 -6.75 -28.10
N CYS A 502 4.25 -7.98 -28.61
CA CYS A 502 4.95 -8.35 -29.85
C CYS A 502 4.07 -8.14 -31.10
N MET A 503 2.78 -8.45 -31.04
CA MET A 503 1.91 -8.39 -32.23
C MET A 503 1.78 -7.02 -32.91
N PRO A 504 1.76 -5.89 -32.19
CA PRO A 504 1.84 -4.58 -32.84
C PRO A 504 3.10 -4.42 -33.70
N HIS A 505 4.23 -5.01 -33.30
CA HIS A 505 5.45 -5.02 -34.12
C HIS A 505 5.35 -5.96 -35.31
N VAL A 506 4.70 -7.13 -35.16
CA VAL A 506 4.44 -8.07 -36.26
C VAL A 506 3.55 -7.40 -37.32
N ALA A 507 2.46 -6.76 -36.92
CA ALA A 507 1.57 -6.01 -37.81
C ALA A 507 2.30 -4.85 -38.52
N GLY A 508 3.12 -4.10 -37.78
CA GLY A 508 3.98 -3.06 -38.35
C GLY A 508 4.98 -3.59 -39.38
N CYS A 509 5.61 -4.75 -39.09
CA CYS A 509 6.50 -5.43 -40.02
C CYS A 509 5.77 -5.84 -41.29
N LEU A 510 4.60 -6.49 -41.16
CA LEU A 510 3.80 -6.95 -42.28
C LEU A 510 3.36 -5.80 -43.20
N ARG A 511 2.86 -4.70 -42.63
CA ARG A 511 2.48 -3.49 -43.40
C ARG A 511 3.69 -2.84 -44.07
N GLY A 512 4.84 -2.82 -43.40
CA GLY A 512 6.08 -2.31 -43.99
C GLY A 512 6.52 -3.14 -45.20
N LEU A 513 6.42 -4.48 -45.13
CA LEU A 513 6.69 -5.37 -46.25
C LEU A 513 5.69 -5.17 -47.40
N GLU A 514 4.40 -5.00 -47.08
CA GLU A 514 3.36 -4.68 -48.07
C GLU A 514 3.68 -3.38 -48.83
N HIS A 515 4.03 -2.32 -48.10
CA HIS A 515 4.39 -1.03 -48.68
C HIS A 515 5.65 -1.12 -49.54
N MET A 516 6.70 -1.79 -49.04
CA MET A 516 7.94 -2.01 -49.78
C MET A 516 7.69 -2.78 -51.10
N ASN A 517 6.85 -3.82 -51.05
CA ASN A 517 6.48 -4.59 -52.23
C ASN A 517 5.70 -3.75 -53.26
N GLN A 518 4.80 -2.88 -52.79
CA GLN A 518 4.07 -1.94 -53.66
C GLN A 518 5.02 -0.93 -54.32
N LEU A 519 5.98 -0.40 -53.57
CA LEU A 519 7.00 0.50 -54.08
C LEU A 519 7.83 -0.19 -55.17
N GLN A 520 8.32 -1.40 -54.91
CA GLN A 520 9.11 -2.16 -55.88
C GLN A 520 8.29 -2.49 -57.14
N LYS A 521 7.02 -2.88 -56.97
CA LYS A 521 6.10 -3.09 -58.08
C LYS A 521 5.91 -1.83 -58.93
N SER A 522 5.81 -0.66 -58.29
CA SER A 522 5.68 0.62 -59.00
C SER A 522 6.97 1.00 -59.75
N THR A 523 8.13 0.76 -59.14
CA THR A 523 9.45 0.97 -59.76
C THR A 523 9.62 0.06 -60.98
N ASN A 524 9.30 -1.22 -60.84
CA ASN A 524 9.35 -2.18 -61.94
C ASN A 524 8.41 -1.81 -63.09
N ARG A 525 7.20 -1.30 -62.79
CA ARG A 525 6.28 -0.79 -63.83
C ARG A 525 6.85 0.40 -64.58
N ARG A 526 7.52 1.33 -63.90
CA ARG A 526 8.19 2.47 -64.56
C ARG A 526 9.37 1.99 -65.41
N ARG A 527 10.19 1.08 -64.88
CA ARG A 527 11.31 0.48 -65.63
C ARG A 527 10.82 -0.26 -66.87
N LEU A 528 9.70 -0.99 -66.77
CA LEU A 528 9.10 -1.70 -67.91
C LEU A 528 8.76 -0.76 -69.07
N GLN A 529 8.36 0.48 -68.79
CA GLN A 529 8.03 1.47 -69.83
C GLN A 529 9.25 1.99 -70.60
N SER A 530 10.45 1.92 -70.00
CA SER A 530 11.69 2.45 -70.57
C SER A 530 12.74 1.37 -70.90
N ALA A 531 12.43 0.10 -70.65
CA ALA A 531 13.40 -0.99 -70.72
C ALA A 531 13.73 -1.40 -72.17
N ARG A 532 15.00 -1.74 -72.40
CA ARG A 532 15.46 -2.39 -73.64
C ARG A 532 15.15 -3.89 -73.58
N HIS A 533 15.18 -4.56 -74.74
CA HIS A 533 14.77 -5.97 -74.88
C HIS A 533 15.45 -6.90 -73.86
N ASP A 534 16.75 -6.71 -73.60
CA ASP A 534 17.55 -7.55 -72.70
C ASP A 534 17.14 -7.43 -71.21
N GLU A 535 16.53 -6.32 -70.81
CA GLU A 535 16.09 -6.10 -69.41
C GLU A 535 14.64 -6.57 -69.15
N LEU A 536 13.86 -6.81 -70.20
CA LEU A 536 12.42 -7.10 -70.08
C LEU A 536 12.16 -8.39 -69.29
N GLN A 537 12.95 -9.44 -69.52
CA GLN A 537 12.77 -10.72 -68.84
C GLN A 537 13.03 -10.60 -67.34
N ALA A 538 14.08 -9.87 -66.94
CA ALA A 538 14.39 -9.63 -65.53
C ALA A 538 13.30 -8.78 -64.84
N ILE A 539 12.81 -7.74 -65.51
CA ILE A 539 11.73 -6.89 -64.97
C ILE A 539 10.42 -7.69 -64.82
N GLN A 540 10.08 -8.53 -65.81
CA GLN A 540 8.91 -9.40 -65.74
C GLN A 540 9.01 -10.40 -64.60
N ALA A 541 10.16 -11.06 -64.42
CA ALA A 541 10.40 -11.96 -63.29
C ALA A 541 10.20 -11.25 -61.94
N SER A 542 10.76 -10.05 -61.77
CA SER A 542 10.59 -9.25 -60.56
C SER A 542 9.13 -8.80 -60.35
N MET A 543 8.38 -8.47 -61.41
CA MET A 543 6.94 -8.18 -61.33
C MET A 543 6.10 -9.40 -60.92
N HIS A 544 6.46 -10.60 -61.38
CA HIS A 544 5.84 -11.85 -60.96
C HIS A 544 6.11 -12.12 -59.47
N ALA A 545 7.35 -11.95 -59.02
CA ALA A 545 7.73 -12.06 -57.61
C ALA A 545 6.90 -11.09 -56.72
N CYS A 546 6.81 -9.81 -57.11
CA CYS A 546 5.97 -8.83 -56.40
C CYS A 546 4.50 -9.25 -56.32
N SER A 547 3.96 -9.87 -57.37
CA SER A 547 2.57 -10.35 -57.38
C SER A 547 2.38 -11.55 -56.45
N ALA A 548 3.34 -12.48 -56.43
CA ALA A 548 3.35 -13.59 -55.48
C ALA A 548 3.42 -13.12 -54.02
N PHE A 549 4.32 -12.18 -53.71
CA PHE A 549 4.41 -11.59 -52.36
C PHE A 549 3.14 -10.87 -51.95
N THR A 550 2.45 -10.21 -52.88
CA THR A 550 1.16 -9.53 -52.59
C THR A 550 0.12 -10.54 -52.07
N VAL A 551 0.04 -11.73 -52.68
CA VAL A 551 -0.89 -12.78 -52.25
C VAL A 551 -0.50 -13.31 -50.88
N LYS A 552 0.80 -13.64 -50.67
CA LYS A 552 1.29 -14.15 -49.38
C LYS A 552 1.04 -13.15 -48.24
N LEU A 553 1.39 -11.89 -48.43
CA LEU A 553 1.23 -10.82 -47.43
C LEU A 553 -0.24 -10.56 -47.10
N ARG A 554 -1.14 -10.57 -48.10
CA ARG A 554 -2.58 -10.40 -47.87
C ARG A 554 -3.17 -11.55 -47.04
N ASN A 555 -2.78 -12.79 -47.34
CA ASN A 555 -3.25 -13.94 -46.57
C ASN A 555 -2.75 -13.90 -45.12
N LEU A 556 -1.48 -13.52 -44.91
CA LEU A 556 -0.93 -13.33 -43.57
C LEU A 556 -1.61 -12.18 -42.82
N LEU A 557 -1.93 -11.08 -43.50
CA LEU A 557 -2.64 -9.95 -42.91
C LEU A 557 -3.96 -10.39 -42.30
N LEU A 558 -4.80 -11.09 -43.07
CA LEU A 558 -6.09 -11.57 -42.59
C LEU A 558 -5.96 -12.50 -41.36
N ALA A 559 -4.87 -13.28 -41.29
CA ALA A 559 -4.64 -14.20 -40.17
C ALA A 559 -4.15 -13.49 -38.89
N ILE A 560 -3.39 -12.39 -39.01
CA ILE A 560 -2.78 -11.71 -37.86
C ILE A 560 -3.44 -10.39 -37.48
N GLU A 561 -4.36 -9.87 -38.29
CA GLU A 561 -5.06 -8.60 -38.05
C GLU A 561 -5.91 -8.68 -36.76
N PRO A 562 -6.02 -7.57 -35.99
CA PRO A 562 -6.91 -7.53 -34.85
C PRO A 562 -8.33 -7.98 -35.21
N GLY A 563 -8.93 -8.82 -34.36
CA GLY A 563 -10.21 -9.47 -34.57
C GLY A 563 -10.13 -10.87 -35.20
N SER A 564 -8.96 -11.28 -35.71
CA SER A 564 -8.77 -12.65 -36.23
C SER A 564 -8.94 -13.70 -35.13
N THR A 565 -9.67 -14.78 -35.45
CA THR A 565 -9.83 -15.93 -34.55
C THR A 565 -8.53 -16.72 -34.36
N GLU A 566 -7.63 -16.67 -35.34
CA GLU A 566 -6.31 -17.33 -35.28
C GLU A 566 -5.42 -16.72 -34.18
N LEU A 567 -5.69 -15.46 -33.78
CA LEU A 567 -4.98 -14.82 -32.67
C LEU A 567 -5.33 -15.43 -31.32
N GLN A 568 -6.37 -16.26 -31.19
CA GLN A 568 -6.74 -16.90 -29.93
C GLN A 568 -5.96 -18.20 -29.70
N ASP A 569 -5.45 -18.84 -30.77
CA ASP A 569 -4.61 -20.02 -30.69
C ASP A 569 -3.13 -19.63 -30.81
N LEU A 570 -2.38 -19.79 -29.72
CA LEU A 570 -0.94 -19.49 -29.68
C LEU A 570 -0.16 -20.29 -30.73
N ARG A 571 -0.56 -21.54 -31.04
CA ARG A 571 0.12 -22.38 -32.04
C ARG A 571 -0.14 -21.88 -33.46
N ALA A 572 -1.38 -21.49 -33.75
CA ALA A 572 -1.73 -20.88 -35.03
C ALA A 572 -0.98 -19.57 -35.23
N LEU A 573 -0.97 -18.70 -34.22
CA LEU A 573 -0.21 -17.46 -34.24
C LEU A 573 1.28 -17.69 -34.52
N GLN A 574 1.92 -18.63 -33.81
CA GLN A 574 3.33 -18.96 -34.03
C GLN A 574 3.61 -19.46 -35.45
N ARG A 575 2.68 -20.22 -36.06
CA ARG A 575 2.77 -20.68 -37.44
C ARG A 575 2.76 -19.49 -38.40
N HIS A 576 1.79 -18.58 -38.27
CA HIS A 576 1.70 -17.40 -39.13
C HIS A 576 2.88 -16.45 -38.97
N VAL A 577 3.41 -16.29 -37.76
CA VAL A 577 4.63 -15.51 -37.52
C VAL A 577 5.86 -16.15 -38.19
N ARG A 578 5.94 -17.48 -38.22
CA ARG A 578 7.00 -18.21 -38.93
C ARG A 578 6.88 -18.05 -40.45
N ASP A 579 5.67 -18.13 -40.98
CA ASP A 579 5.40 -17.90 -42.40
C ASP A 579 5.77 -16.47 -42.81
N LEU A 580 5.47 -15.48 -41.97
CA LEU A 580 5.88 -14.09 -42.17
C LEU A 580 7.41 -13.92 -42.15
N ASP A 581 8.11 -14.59 -41.23
CA ASP A 581 9.57 -14.59 -41.23
C ASP A 581 10.16 -15.20 -42.51
N GLY A 582 9.52 -16.24 -43.04
CA GLY A 582 9.85 -16.82 -44.34
C GLY A 582 9.70 -15.80 -45.48
N VAL A 583 8.54 -15.14 -45.56
CA VAL A 583 8.28 -14.09 -46.57
C VAL A 583 9.30 -12.95 -46.45
N TYR A 584 9.63 -12.51 -45.24
CA TYR A 584 10.63 -11.48 -45.01
C TYR A 584 11.98 -11.87 -45.62
N ARG A 585 12.46 -13.09 -45.37
CA ARG A 585 13.76 -13.57 -45.89
C ARG A 585 13.74 -13.73 -47.42
N GLU A 586 12.65 -14.25 -47.98
CA GLU A 586 12.47 -14.34 -49.44
C GLU A 586 12.54 -12.95 -50.09
N MET A 587 11.88 -11.94 -49.49
CA MET A 587 11.94 -10.56 -49.99
C MET A 587 13.32 -9.93 -49.82
N GLU A 588 14.04 -10.22 -48.74
CA GLU A 588 15.42 -9.77 -48.52
C GLU A 588 16.38 -10.34 -49.59
N GLN A 589 16.16 -11.59 -49.99
CA GLN A 589 16.91 -12.23 -51.07
C GLN A 589 16.58 -11.63 -52.44
N GLU A 590 15.28 -11.40 -52.73
CA GLU A 590 14.82 -10.90 -54.03
C GLU A 590 15.17 -9.41 -54.23
N PHE A 591 15.07 -8.59 -53.18
CA PHE A 591 15.26 -7.13 -53.27
C PHE A 591 16.61 -6.65 -52.75
N GLY A 592 17.41 -7.54 -52.16
CA GLY A 592 18.69 -7.24 -51.53
C GLY A 592 18.56 -6.72 -50.09
N GLN A 593 19.64 -6.89 -49.31
CA GLN A 593 19.68 -6.50 -47.89
C GLN A 593 19.48 -5.00 -47.65
N ASP A 594 19.88 -4.18 -48.62
CA ASP A 594 19.73 -2.72 -48.60
C ASP A 594 18.31 -2.27 -48.98
N GLY A 595 17.53 -3.16 -49.61
CA GLY A 595 16.13 -2.92 -49.93
C GLY A 595 15.24 -2.89 -48.69
N ILE A 596 15.65 -3.54 -47.59
CA ILE A 596 14.88 -3.56 -46.34
C ILE A 596 15.32 -2.46 -45.38
N SER A 597 14.37 -1.59 -45.04
CA SER A 597 14.59 -0.47 -44.12
C SER A 597 15.02 -0.94 -42.71
N VAL A 598 15.83 -0.11 -42.04
CA VAL A 598 16.27 -0.36 -40.66
C VAL A 598 15.07 -0.49 -39.70
N SER A 599 14.01 0.28 -39.93
CA SER A 599 12.77 0.20 -39.16
C SER A 599 12.10 -1.18 -39.27
N LEU A 600 12.03 -1.76 -40.48
CA LEU A 600 11.49 -3.11 -40.70
C LEU A 600 12.32 -4.17 -39.97
N LYS A 601 13.66 -4.07 -39.98
CA LYS A 601 14.56 -4.94 -39.22
C LYS A 601 14.29 -4.86 -37.71
N GLN A 602 14.02 -3.65 -37.19
CA GLN A 602 13.68 -3.43 -35.79
C GLN A 602 12.33 -4.06 -35.42
N HIS A 603 11.28 -3.87 -36.24
CA HIS A 603 9.97 -4.49 -36.03
C HIS A 603 10.03 -6.03 -36.09
N ARG A 604 10.81 -6.59 -37.03
CA ARG A 604 11.08 -8.03 -37.10
C ARG A 604 11.73 -8.53 -35.79
N THR A 605 12.73 -7.82 -35.28
CA THR A 605 13.45 -8.21 -34.05
C THR A 605 12.53 -8.17 -32.82
N LEU A 606 11.76 -7.08 -32.65
CA LEU A 606 10.91 -6.88 -31.47
C LEU A 606 9.60 -7.70 -31.49
N GLY A 607 9.13 -8.09 -32.68
CA GLY A 607 7.93 -8.90 -32.85
C GLY A 607 8.27 -10.37 -33.12
N ILE A 608 8.64 -10.63 -34.38
CA ILE A 608 8.84 -11.98 -34.93
C ILE A 608 9.93 -12.75 -34.16
N GLY A 609 11.08 -12.11 -33.92
CA GLY A 609 12.22 -12.75 -33.23
C GLY A 609 11.87 -13.23 -31.82
N ILE A 610 11.19 -12.39 -31.04
CA ILE A 610 10.78 -12.73 -29.67
C ILE A 610 9.76 -13.89 -29.65
N ILE A 611 8.77 -13.87 -30.55
CA ILE A 611 7.75 -14.92 -30.62
C ILE A 611 8.37 -16.27 -31.02
N LEU A 612 9.26 -16.28 -32.01
CA LEU A 612 9.91 -17.50 -32.47
C LEU A 612 10.89 -18.07 -31.44
N ALA A 613 11.67 -17.23 -30.75
CA ALA A 613 12.58 -17.66 -29.67
C ALA A 613 11.84 -18.25 -28.46
N GLN A 614 10.56 -17.93 -28.30
CA GLN A 614 9.70 -18.51 -27.28
C GLN A 614 9.12 -19.89 -27.67
N SER A 615 9.25 -20.28 -28.93
CA SER A 615 8.68 -21.51 -29.49
C SER A 615 9.67 -22.67 -29.51
N SER A 616 10.97 -22.36 -29.37
CA SER A 616 12.06 -23.30 -29.05
C SER A 616 12.11 -23.55 -27.55
#